data_AF-A0A8J8D5D4-F1
#
_entry.id   AF-A0A8J8D5D4-F1
#
_cell.length_a   1.000
_cell.length_b   1.000
_cell.length_c   1.000
_cell.angle_alpha   90.00
_cell.angle_beta   90.00
_cell.angle_gamma   90.00
#
_symmetry.space_group_name_H-M   'P 1'
#
loop_
_entity.id
_entity.type
_entity.pdbx_description
1 polymer ?
#
loop_
_entity_poly.entity_id
_entity_poly.type
_entity_poly.pdbx_seq_one_letter_code
_entity_poly.pdbx_strand_id
1 'polypeptide(L)' 'MEVIEAVYEDGVLKPLKKPHLREGEKVRIKIIARDIAEFIRTAEGIERPRKDPLQMLNEVRER' A
#
# COMPACT_ATOMS: atom_id res chain seq x y z
N MET A 1 4.78 17.14 -6.40
CA MET A 1 3.93 16.08 -5.82
C MET A 1 4.51 15.78 -4.44
N GLU A 2 3.83 16.19 -3.37
CA GLU A 2 4.29 15.91 -1.99
C GLU A 2 3.72 14.55 -1.58
N VAL A 3 4.56 13.68 -1.00
CA VAL A 3 4.12 12.41 -0.41
C VAL A 3 4.12 12.59 1.09
N ILE A 4 2.94 12.43 1.69
CA ILE A 4 2.76 12.53 3.14
C ILE A 4 2.74 11.11 3.69
N GLU A 5 3.77 10.75 4.44
CA GLU A 5 3.79 9.50 5.19
C GLU A 5 2.99 9.67 6.48
N ALA A 6 2.17 8.69 6.81
CA ALA A 6 1.31 8.72 8.00
C ALA A 6 1.17 7.32 8.61
N VAL A 7 0.84 7.30 9.89
CA VAL A 7 0.41 6.10 10.62
C VAL A 7 -1.10 6.16 10.81
N TYR A 8 -1.77 5.02 10.67
CA TYR A 8 -3.19 4.90 10.94
C TYR A 8 -3.40 4.33 12.35
N GLU A 9 -3.92 5.15 13.26
CA GLU A 9 -4.16 4.79 14.66
C GLU A 9 -5.53 5.33 15.09
N ASP A 10 -6.34 4.47 15.73
CA ASP A 10 -7.67 4.82 16.26
C ASP A 10 -8.61 5.51 15.25
N GLY A 11 -8.54 5.11 13.98
CA GLY A 11 -9.37 5.68 12.92
C GLY A 11 -8.82 6.96 12.28
N VAL A 12 -7.63 7.44 12.68
CA VAL A 12 -7.05 8.71 12.24
C VAL A 12 -5.71 8.50 11.53
N LEU A 13 -5.52 9.15 10.37
CA LEU A 13 -4.22 9.23 9.69
C LEU A 13 -3.38 10.34 10.33
N LYS A 14 -2.35 9.93 11.09
CA LYS A 14 -1.41 10.82 11.77
C LYS A 14 -0.14 10.98 10.93
N PRO A 15 0.14 12.15 10.34
CA PRO A 15 1.30 12.32 9.49
C PRO A 15 2.60 12.26 10.30
N LEU A 16 3.63 11.60 9.77
CA LEU A 16 4.95 11.49 10.40
C LEU A 16 5.69 12.84 10.43
N LYS A 17 5.32 13.75 9.51
CA LYS A 17 5.84 15.12 9.41
C LYS A 17 4.70 16.08 9.10
N LYS A 18 4.82 17.33 9.53
CA LYS A 18 3.83 18.37 9.24
C LYS A 18 3.67 18.57 7.72
N PRO A 19 2.49 18.32 7.14
CA PRO A 19 2.27 18.54 5.71
C PRO A 19 2.24 20.02 5.35
N HIS A 20 2.63 20.36 4.12
CA HIS A 20 2.53 21.72 3.59
C HIS A 20 1.17 21.95 2.90
N LEU A 21 0.08 21.76 3.66
CA LEU A 21 -1.29 21.91 3.19
C LEU A 21 -1.95 23.17 3.77
N ARG A 22 -2.89 23.76 3.02
CA ARG A 22 -3.73 24.87 3.51
C ARG A 22 -4.87 24.34 4.37
N GLU A 23 -5.36 25.18 5.27
CA GLU A 23 -6.55 24.87 6.08
C GLU A 23 -7.75 24.60 5.16
N GLY A 24 -8.47 23.50 5.40
CA GLY A 24 -9.62 23.09 4.58
C GLY A 24 -9.28 22.48 3.21
N GLU A 25 -8.00 22.26 2.90
CA GLU A 25 -7.58 21.64 1.65
C GLU A 25 -8.03 20.17 1.55
N LYS A 26 -8.73 19.81 0.46
CA LYS A 26 -9.17 18.43 0.20
C LYS A 26 -8.03 17.63 -0.41
N VAL A 27 -7.65 16.53 0.24
CA VAL A 27 -6.63 15.60 -0.26
C VAL A 27 -7.24 14.28 -0.73
N ARG A 28 -6.54 13.59 -1.64
CA ARG A 28 -6.86 12.21 -2.02
C ARG A 28 -5.82 11.28 -1.41
N ILE A 29 -6.29 10.25 -0.72
CA ILE A 29 -5.43 9.23 -0.13
C ILE A 29 -5.27 8.08 -1.13
N LYS A 30 -4.03 7.64 -1.34
CA LYS A 30 -3.73 6.42 -2.08
C LYS A 30 -3.07 5.43 -1.13
N ILE A 31 -3.74 4.31 -0.87
CA ILE A 31 -3.18 3.21 -0.11
C ILE A 31 -2.31 2.39 -1.08
N ILE A 32 -1.02 2.30 -0.78
CA ILE A 32 -0.06 1.49 -1.55
C ILE A 32 0.30 0.31 -0.65
N ALA A 33 -0.15 -0.89 -1.02
CA ALA A 33 0.27 -2.11 -0.35
C ALA A 33 1.79 -2.23 -0.47
N ARG A 34 2.49 -2.43 0.65
CA ARG A 34 3.96 -2.48 0.69
C ARG A 34 4.51 -3.81 0.19
N ASP A 35 3.68 -4.85 0.17
CA ASP A 35 4.02 -6.18 -0.30
C ASP A 35 3.33 -6.45 -1.65
N ILE A 36 4.12 -6.85 -2.65
CA ILE A 36 3.61 -7.35 -3.94
C ILE A 36 2.61 -8.49 -3.69
N ALA A 37 2.85 -9.35 -2.70
CA ALA A 37 1.94 -10.45 -2.39
C ALA A 37 0.60 -9.94 -1.83
N GLU A 38 0.58 -8.83 -1.07
CA GLU A 38 -0.64 -8.21 -0.56
C GLU A 38 -1.39 -7.45 -1.66
N PHE A 39 -0.65 -6.75 -2.54
CA PHE A 39 -1.20 -6.12 -3.73
C PHE A 39 -1.87 -7.13 -4.67
N ILE A 40 -1.21 -8.25 -4.98
CA ILE A 40 -1.77 -9.32 -5.83
C ILE A 40 -3.02 -9.94 -5.20
N ARG A 41 -3.04 -10.08 -3.87
CA ARG A 41 -4.20 -10.63 -3.16
C ARG A 41 -5.41 -9.68 -3.16
N THR A 42 -5.19 -8.36 -3.21
CA THR A 42 -6.23 -7.33 -3.05
C THR A 42 -6.63 -6.63 -4.35
N ALA A 43 -5.88 -6.81 -5.43
CA ALA A 43 -6.18 -6.23 -6.74
C ALA A 43 -7.40 -6.92 -7.39
N GLU A 44 -8.54 -6.22 -7.44
CA GLU A 44 -9.67 -6.64 -8.27
C GLU A 44 -9.30 -6.53 -9.76
N GLY A 45 -9.60 -7.58 -10.53
CA GLY A 45 -9.32 -7.66 -11.98
C GLY A 45 -8.05 -8.43 -12.36
N ILE A 46 -7.24 -8.88 -11.40
CA ILE A 46 -6.17 -9.86 -11.63
C ILE A 46 -6.74 -11.24 -11.31
N GLU A 47 -6.62 -12.20 -12.24
CA GLU A 47 -7.02 -13.58 -12.00
C GLU A 47 -6.25 -14.08 -10.77
N ARG A 48 -6.98 -14.50 -9.71
CA ARG A 48 -6.34 -14.91 -8.46
C ARG A 48 -5.28 -15.97 -8.77
N PRO A 49 -4.01 -15.77 -8.36
CA PRO A 49 -2.96 -16.70 -8.70
C PRO A 49 -3.30 -18.08 -8.14
N ARG A 50 -3.11 -19.13 -8.96
CA ARG A 50 -3.43 -20.51 -8.58
C ARG A 50 -2.54 -21.03 -7.45
N LYS A 51 -1.40 -20.38 -7.19
CA LYS A 51 -0.47 -20.69 -6.10
C LYS A 51 -0.25 -19.45 -5.24
N ASP A 52 0.13 -19.67 -3.99
CA ASP A 52 0.48 -18.59 -3.06
C ASP A 52 1.66 -17.77 -3.62
N PRO A 53 1.55 -16.42 -3.69
CA PRO A 53 2.60 -15.57 -4.26
C PRO A 53 3.96 -15.70 -3.57
N LEU A 54 4.01 -15.98 -2.26
CA LEU A 54 5.26 -16.16 -1.53
C LEU A 54 5.94 -17.47 -1.93
N GLN A 55 5.17 -18.51 -2.21
CA GLN A 55 5.71 -19.77 -2.73
C GLN A 55 6.34 -19.58 -4.11
N MET A 56 5.70 -18.81 -4.99
CA MET A 56 6.23 -18.52 -6.33
C MET A 56 7.57 -17.75 -6.26
N LEU A 57 7.72 -16.81 -5.32
CA LEU A 57 8.97 -16.07 -5.12
C LEU A 57 10.11 -16.98 -4.66
N ASN A 58 9.83 -17.97 -3.81
CA ASN A 58 10.82 -18.95 -3.38
C ASN A 58 11.27 -19.86 -4.53
N GLU A 59 10.33 -20.32 -5.38
CA GLU A 59 10.65 -21.16 -6.56
C GLU A 59 11.60 -20.46 -7.55
N VAL A 60 11.50 -19.13 -7.70
CA VAL A 60 12.42 -18.34 -8.56
C VAL A 60 13.80 -18.18 -7.92
N ARG A 61 13.86 -18.07 -6.59
CA ARG A 61 15.11 -17.83 -5.85
C ARG A 61 16.00 -19.08 -5.77
N GLU A 62 15.43 -20.27 -5.91
CA GLU A 62 16.14 -21.55 -5.94
C GLU A 62 16.58 -21.99 -7.35
N ARG A 63 16.40 -21.13 -8.36
CA ARG A 63 16.98 -21.29 -9.71
C ARG A 63 18.20 -20.39 -9.89
#